data_AF-A0A975C345-F1
#
_entry.id   AF-A0A975C345-F1
#
_cell.length_a   1.000
_cell.length_b   1.000
_cell.length_c   1.000
_cell.angle_alpha   90.00
_cell.angle_beta   90.00
_cell.angle_gamma   90.00
#
_symmetry.space_group_name_H-M   'P 1'
#
loop_
_entity.id
_entity.type
_entity.pdbx_description
1 polymer ?
#
loop_
_entity_poly.entity_id
_entity_poly.type
_entity_poly.pdbx_seq_one_letter_code
_entity_poly.pdbx_strand_id
1 'polypeptide(L)'
;MSALAPSPDSHPASAAPASTRRHDLDWLRIAAFALLIVYHVGLAYGPYDWHVHSAHTLEWIREGVLITNPWRLTLLFLVSGAALRFMTLRKTPAEVAKLRLARLGPPLVFGVLVLVTIQSWIEAMDKSHTPISYPAWLWHEFSPSGIADGIPLNHLWFVLYITVYSFVVVALLNRPGWIAWAEAKIGPALSGWRLLVFPALYLMIVRCILFPHFGLTNNIVWDWYNHAQSLAAFLFGFLAVRQETIWRDFQRFRWVGLGVAAVALPLMMLQVAHPGGGAFWGIPRNLVVALDQWSVIVAALGFASLYLRNTTGPVQTYLNEAVFTLYLAHQTVLVCAIWLIRPAGLPVWIEAPTLIAVTIGGSLLIYEIVRRAPLLRPLWGLKPLPGRGLFSGLAVTRYRRRRILLGIGVFAPLLALAVVGMAILAYPGFDNARQYLSELGGASSPMPRIFNWGVFVAGVMAGFAGVGFGLAVIAITRAHIAGWLTAIVFVLAGTGLALSTLFPYPDPRHMYINMGLGIQVAPLLLLWGLAGSRELSRLKAFLIGVFVVMTGLTVMTYHLVLPGTVNPSNVGWWERVYALVLVGWVGIAAWALGRRLRHHAESP
;
A
#
# COMPACT_ATOMS: atom_id res chain seq x y z
N MET A 1 39.05 -61.00 -18.04
CA MET A 1 38.28 -61.10 -16.77
C MET A 1 39.23 -60.67 -15.67
N SER A 2 39.05 -59.64 -14.86
CA SER A 2 37.87 -58.84 -14.51
C SER A 2 38.37 -57.44 -14.13
N ALA A 3 37.65 -56.40 -14.56
CA ALA A 3 37.89 -55.03 -14.18
C ALA A 3 37.41 -54.79 -12.73
N LEU A 4 38.26 -54.18 -11.89
CA LEU A 4 37.88 -53.68 -10.57
C LEU A 4 37.81 -52.15 -10.64
N ALA A 5 36.62 -51.64 -10.39
CA ALA A 5 36.23 -50.23 -10.46
C ALA A 5 36.94 -49.36 -9.41
N PRO A 6 37.18 -48.06 -9.67
CA PRO A 6 37.52 -47.10 -8.63
C PRO A 6 36.27 -46.64 -7.87
N SER A 7 36.37 -46.62 -6.55
CA SER A 7 35.40 -46.11 -5.57
C SER A 7 35.14 -44.60 -5.74
N PRO A 8 33.88 -44.11 -5.68
CA PRO A 8 33.57 -42.70 -5.72
C PRO A 8 33.38 -42.12 -4.31
N ASP A 9 34.48 -41.92 -3.57
CA ASP A 9 34.45 -41.08 -2.35
C ASP A 9 34.91 -39.67 -2.69
N SER A 10 34.12 -38.97 -3.51
CA SER A 10 34.18 -37.52 -3.58
C SER A 10 33.38 -36.96 -2.40
N HIS A 11 34.09 -36.55 -1.35
CA HIS A 11 33.54 -35.64 -0.35
C HIS A 11 32.88 -34.48 -1.12
N PRO A 12 31.56 -34.24 -0.98
CA PRO A 12 30.96 -33.06 -1.56
C PRO A 12 31.64 -31.86 -0.89
N ALA A 13 32.39 -31.12 -1.69
CA ALA A 13 32.93 -29.82 -1.34
C ALA A 13 31.86 -29.05 -0.56
N SER A 14 32.22 -28.62 0.66
CA SER A 14 31.36 -27.90 1.58
C SER A 14 30.46 -26.93 0.80
N ALA A 15 29.16 -27.20 0.77
CA ALA A 15 28.19 -26.27 0.24
C ALA A 15 28.47 -24.90 0.88
N ALA A 16 28.79 -23.90 0.05
CA ALA A 16 29.02 -22.55 0.50
C ALA A 16 27.89 -22.15 1.48
N PRO A 17 28.22 -21.56 2.64
CA PRO A 17 27.22 -21.32 3.67
C PRO A 17 26.03 -20.55 3.07
N ALA A 18 24.84 -21.09 3.25
CA ALA A 18 23.59 -20.46 2.85
C ALA A 18 23.61 -19.00 3.28
N SER A 19 23.51 -18.06 2.32
CA SER A 19 23.82 -16.64 2.56
C SER A 19 23.18 -16.12 3.85
N THR A 20 24.01 -15.89 4.87
CA THR A 20 23.58 -15.41 6.18
C THR A 20 22.91 -14.05 6.01
N ARG A 21 21.74 -13.87 6.62
CA ARG A 21 21.01 -12.60 6.58
C ARG A 21 21.90 -11.48 7.13
N ARG A 22 21.96 -10.34 6.44
CA ARG A 22 22.75 -9.17 6.84
C ARG A 22 21.96 -8.27 7.80
N HIS A 23 22.15 -8.51 9.09
CA HIS A 23 21.45 -7.77 10.16
C HIS A 23 21.92 -6.32 10.30
N ASP A 24 23.18 -6.04 9.94
CA ASP A 24 23.74 -4.70 9.85
C ASP A 24 22.95 -3.81 8.87
N LEU A 25 22.60 -4.34 7.70
CA LEU A 25 21.81 -3.60 6.69
C LEU A 25 20.36 -3.37 7.14
N ASP A 26 19.78 -4.33 7.85
CA ASP A 26 18.46 -4.19 8.44
C ASP A 26 18.44 -3.09 9.51
N TRP A 27 19.46 -3.02 10.39
CA TRP A 27 19.60 -1.96 11.38
C TRP A 27 19.83 -0.58 10.75
N LEU A 28 20.67 -0.48 9.72
CA LEU A 28 20.89 0.78 9.00
C LEU A 28 19.60 1.30 8.37
N ARG A 29 18.79 0.42 7.78
CA ARG A 29 17.47 0.78 7.26
C ARG A 29 16.58 1.33 8.38
N ILE A 30 16.48 0.62 9.50
CA ILE A 30 15.67 1.03 10.67
C ILE A 30 16.10 2.41 11.16
N ALA A 31 17.40 2.63 11.36
CA ALA A 31 17.96 3.88 11.85
C ALA A 31 17.72 5.04 10.85
N ALA A 32 17.95 4.81 9.56
CA ALA A 32 17.72 5.82 8.52
C ALA A 32 16.24 6.24 8.43
N PHE A 33 15.29 5.31 8.60
CA PHE A 33 13.87 5.65 8.66
C PHE A 33 13.47 6.33 9.98
N ALA A 34 14.06 5.95 11.12
CA ALA A 34 13.83 6.65 12.37
C ALA A 34 14.28 8.12 12.29
N LEU A 35 15.46 8.36 11.70
CA LEU A 35 15.97 9.70 11.42
C LEU A 35 15.08 10.49 10.43
N LEU A 36 14.44 9.79 9.48
CA LEU A 36 13.52 10.42 8.53
C LEU A 36 12.31 11.07 9.22
N ILE A 37 11.79 10.44 10.29
CA ILE A 37 10.67 11.00 11.05
C ILE A 37 11.08 12.33 11.70
N VAL A 38 12.22 12.34 12.39
CA VAL A 38 12.76 13.56 13.02
C VAL A 38 13.04 14.63 11.97
N TYR A 39 13.58 14.24 10.82
CA TYR A 39 13.82 15.13 9.69
C TYR A 39 12.52 15.81 9.20
N HIS A 40 11.44 15.06 8.97
CA HIS A 40 10.17 15.63 8.51
C HIS A 40 9.50 16.51 9.56
N VAL A 41 9.63 16.16 10.86
CA VAL A 41 9.18 17.07 11.94
C VAL A 41 9.98 18.38 11.87
N GLY A 42 11.30 18.30 11.68
CA GLY A 42 12.14 19.47 11.49
C GLY A 42 11.68 20.38 10.35
N LEU A 43 11.26 19.82 9.21
CA LEU A 43 10.77 20.60 8.07
C LEU A 43 9.55 21.47 8.38
N ALA A 44 8.70 21.05 9.32
CA ALA A 44 7.57 21.87 9.76
C ALA A 44 7.98 23.17 10.47
N TYR A 45 9.22 23.25 10.96
CA TYR A 45 9.82 24.42 11.60
C TYR A 45 10.83 25.15 10.71
N GLY A 46 11.19 24.57 9.55
CA GLY A 46 12.20 25.12 8.67
C GLY A 46 11.67 26.18 7.70
N PRO A 47 12.56 26.97 7.09
CA PRO A 47 12.20 28.00 6.11
C PRO A 47 11.95 27.43 4.69
N TYR A 48 11.62 26.14 4.59
CA TYR A 48 11.42 25.43 3.32
C TYR A 48 9.93 25.33 2.98
N ASP A 49 9.58 25.16 1.72
CA ASP A 49 8.21 24.80 1.36
C ASP A 49 7.87 23.40 1.90
N TRP A 50 6.81 23.34 2.70
CA TRP A 50 6.31 22.13 3.34
C TRP A 50 4.77 22.14 3.38
N HIS A 51 4.16 21.01 3.73
CA HIS A 51 2.71 20.84 3.75
C HIS A 51 2.01 21.82 4.68
N VAL A 52 2.40 21.82 5.96
CA VAL A 52 1.85 22.69 7.01
C VAL A 52 2.99 23.06 7.95
N HIS A 53 3.13 24.35 8.22
CA HIS A 53 4.14 24.87 9.14
C HIS A 53 3.58 25.07 10.54
N SER A 54 4.47 24.98 11.54
CA SER A 54 4.17 25.50 12.88
C SER A 54 4.02 27.02 12.85
N ALA A 55 3.43 27.58 13.90
CA ALA A 55 3.51 29.02 14.15
C ALA A 55 4.95 29.48 14.48
N HIS A 56 5.83 28.55 14.86
CA HIS A 56 7.25 28.81 15.13
C HIS A 56 8.10 28.50 13.90
N THR A 57 8.96 29.43 13.49
CA THR A 57 9.99 29.20 12.48
C THR A 57 11.37 29.22 13.12
N LEU A 58 12.15 28.16 12.90
CA LEU A 58 13.49 27.97 13.44
C LEU A 58 14.50 28.04 12.29
N GLU A 59 15.13 29.21 12.11
CA GLU A 59 16.07 29.42 10.98
C GLU A 59 17.22 28.39 10.97
N TRP A 60 17.73 27.97 12.14
CA TRP A 60 18.82 27.00 12.26
C TRP A 60 18.50 25.61 11.67
N ILE A 61 17.21 25.32 11.42
CA ILE A 61 16.80 24.10 10.72
C ILE A 61 17.38 24.07 9.30
N ARG A 62 17.66 25.23 8.69
CA ARG A 62 18.30 25.35 7.38
C ARG A 62 19.65 24.62 7.34
N GLU A 63 20.44 24.74 8.39
CA GLU A 63 21.70 24.03 8.56
C GLU A 63 21.46 22.63 9.15
N GLY A 64 20.53 22.50 10.10
CA GLY A 64 20.23 21.24 10.80
C GLY A 64 19.81 20.09 9.87
N VAL A 65 19.06 20.38 8.79
CA VAL A 65 18.68 19.35 7.81
C VAL A 65 19.87 18.72 7.10
N LEU A 66 21.00 19.42 7.00
CA LEU A 66 22.22 18.95 6.34
C LEU A 66 22.88 17.78 7.07
N ILE A 67 22.59 17.59 8.37
CA ILE A 67 23.10 16.46 9.16
C ILE A 67 22.66 15.12 8.56
N THR A 68 21.50 15.08 7.91
CA THR A 68 20.90 13.82 7.42
C THR A 68 20.52 13.83 5.95
N ASN A 69 20.25 14.99 5.35
CA ASN A 69 19.78 15.10 3.97
C ASN A 69 20.74 14.49 2.93
N PRO A 70 22.07 14.76 2.95
CA PRO A 70 22.97 14.35 1.86
C PRO A 70 23.06 12.84 1.66
N TRP A 71 23.11 12.06 2.75
CA TRP A 71 23.45 10.64 2.71
C TRP A 71 22.26 9.70 2.93
N ARG A 72 21.23 10.11 3.68
CA ARG A 72 20.19 9.20 4.19
C ARG A 72 19.45 8.47 3.06
N LEU A 73 18.99 9.20 2.04
CA LEU A 73 18.23 8.60 0.93
C LEU A 73 19.12 7.70 0.06
N THR A 74 20.34 8.13 -0.24
CA THR A 74 21.33 7.34 -0.99
C THR A 74 21.66 6.03 -0.26
N LEU A 75 21.81 6.07 1.07
CA LEU A 75 21.97 4.89 1.90
C LEU A 75 20.76 3.95 1.80
N LEU A 76 19.53 4.48 1.86
CA LEU A 76 18.31 3.68 1.71
C LEU A 76 18.20 3.02 0.33
N PHE A 77 18.59 3.70 -0.76
CA PHE A 77 18.67 3.11 -2.09
C PHE A 77 19.71 1.97 -2.15
N LEU A 78 20.90 2.19 -1.60
CA LEU A 78 21.95 1.18 -1.49
C LEU A 78 21.47 -0.06 -0.74
N VAL A 79 20.92 0.13 0.46
CA VAL A 79 20.38 -0.98 1.28
C VAL A 79 19.22 -1.69 0.56
N SER A 80 18.40 -0.97 -0.20
CA SER A 80 17.30 -1.54 -1.00
C SER A 80 17.80 -2.41 -2.15
N GLY A 81 18.91 -2.02 -2.79
CA GLY A 81 19.61 -2.80 -3.81
C GLY A 81 20.25 -4.07 -3.24
N ALA A 82 20.91 -3.95 -2.09
CA ALA A 82 21.46 -5.11 -1.37
C ALA A 82 20.36 -6.11 -0.98
N ALA A 83 19.22 -5.62 -0.47
CA ALA A 83 18.06 -6.43 -0.15
C ALA A 83 17.48 -7.14 -1.39
N LEU A 84 17.51 -6.50 -2.57
CA LEU A 84 17.12 -7.14 -3.82
C LEU A 84 18.07 -8.29 -4.16
N ARG A 85 19.39 -8.09 -4.05
CA ARG A 85 20.37 -9.13 -4.38
C ARG A 85 20.16 -10.37 -3.54
N PHE A 86 19.98 -10.23 -2.22
CA PHE A 86 19.68 -11.37 -1.34
C PHE A 86 18.44 -12.16 -1.79
N MET A 87 17.43 -11.48 -2.33
CA MET A 87 16.24 -12.14 -2.89
C MET A 87 16.57 -12.91 -4.18
N THR A 88 17.36 -12.31 -5.10
CA THR A 88 17.73 -12.95 -6.38
C THR A 88 18.61 -14.19 -6.21
N LEU A 89 19.31 -14.33 -5.08
CA LEU A 89 20.12 -15.52 -4.80
C LEU A 89 19.29 -16.81 -4.64
N ARG A 90 17.98 -16.69 -4.37
CA ARG A 90 17.11 -17.83 -4.05
C ARG A 90 15.84 -17.91 -4.90
N LYS A 91 15.72 -17.04 -5.91
CA LYS A 91 14.49 -16.82 -6.68
C LYS A 91 14.79 -16.51 -8.14
N THR A 92 13.93 -17.01 -9.02
CA THR A 92 13.97 -16.70 -10.45
C THR A 92 13.58 -15.24 -10.71
N PRO A 93 13.95 -14.65 -11.87
CA PRO A 93 13.60 -13.25 -12.18
C PRO A 93 12.09 -12.98 -12.12
N ALA A 94 11.26 -13.91 -12.62
CA ALA A 94 9.81 -13.80 -12.59
C ALA A 94 9.25 -13.82 -11.15
N GLU A 95 9.78 -14.69 -10.27
CA GLU A 95 9.41 -14.71 -8.87
C GLU A 95 9.80 -13.42 -8.15
N VAL A 96 10.99 -12.87 -8.45
CA VAL A 96 11.45 -11.59 -7.89
C VAL A 96 10.53 -10.45 -8.31
N ALA A 97 10.19 -10.33 -9.60
CA ALA A 97 9.23 -9.34 -10.09
C ALA A 97 7.89 -9.45 -9.36
N LYS A 98 7.34 -10.67 -9.24
CA LYS A 98 6.06 -10.90 -8.56
C LYS A 98 6.12 -10.52 -7.09
N LEU A 99 7.18 -10.89 -6.37
CA LEU A 99 7.37 -10.54 -4.96
C LEU A 99 7.55 -9.04 -4.76
N ARG A 100 8.24 -8.36 -5.68
CA ARG A 100 8.41 -6.90 -5.65
C ARG A 100 7.09 -6.18 -5.92
N LEU A 101 6.36 -6.57 -6.96
CA LEU A 101 5.07 -5.98 -7.28
C LEU A 101 4.06 -6.20 -6.13
N ALA A 102 4.00 -7.40 -5.57
CA ALA A 102 3.11 -7.70 -4.45
C ALA A 102 3.46 -6.94 -3.16
N ARG A 103 4.74 -6.57 -2.98
CA ARG A 103 5.21 -5.85 -1.77
C ARG A 103 5.12 -4.33 -1.91
N LEU A 104 5.30 -3.78 -3.10
CA LEU A 104 5.41 -2.33 -3.33
C LEU A 104 4.19 -1.75 -4.06
N GLY A 105 3.56 -2.52 -4.94
CA GLY A 105 2.43 -2.06 -5.76
C GLY A 105 1.19 -1.69 -4.94
N PRO A 106 0.60 -2.60 -4.15
CA PRO A 106 -0.59 -2.28 -3.35
C PRO A 106 -0.35 -1.11 -2.37
N PRO A 107 0.79 -1.03 -1.66
CA PRO A 107 1.07 0.12 -0.81
C PRO A 107 1.29 1.44 -1.54
N LEU A 108 1.87 1.41 -2.73
CA LEU A 108 2.02 2.61 -3.55
C LEU A 108 0.65 3.13 -3.98
N VAL A 109 -0.23 2.26 -4.51
CA VAL A 109 -1.58 2.64 -4.92
C VAL A 109 -2.40 3.13 -3.73
N PHE A 110 -2.39 2.40 -2.62
CA PHE A 110 -3.07 2.81 -1.39
C PHE A 110 -2.53 4.14 -0.86
N GLY A 111 -1.22 4.31 -0.85
CA GLY A 111 -0.58 5.52 -0.38
C GLY A 111 -0.95 6.73 -1.23
N VAL A 112 -0.95 6.62 -2.55
CA VAL A 112 -1.36 7.70 -3.46
C VAL A 112 -2.84 8.04 -3.28
N LEU A 113 -3.73 7.04 -3.24
CA LEU A 113 -5.17 7.28 -3.21
C LEU A 113 -5.70 7.72 -1.83
N VAL A 114 -5.01 7.36 -0.74
CA VAL A 114 -5.51 7.57 0.64
C VAL A 114 -4.56 8.40 1.49
N LEU A 115 -3.27 8.08 1.51
CA LEU A 115 -2.35 8.73 2.45
C LEU A 115 -1.88 10.11 1.97
N VAL A 116 -1.61 10.24 0.67
CA VAL A 116 -1.15 11.49 0.05
C VAL A 116 -2.31 12.47 -0.11
N THR A 117 -3.48 11.99 -0.53
CA THR A 117 -4.69 12.80 -0.67
C THR A 117 -5.08 13.54 0.61
N ILE A 118 -4.96 12.89 1.78
CA ILE A 118 -5.18 13.56 3.07
C ILE A 118 -4.18 14.70 3.29
N GLN A 119 -2.90 14.48 2.99
CA GLN A 119 -1.86 15.50 3.19
C GLN A 119 -2.06 16.69 2.25
N SER A 120 -2.30 16.42 0.96
CA SER A 120 -2.50 17.44 -0.06
C SER A 120 -3.79 18.22 0.13
N TRP A 121 -4.86 17.60 0.63
CA TRP A 121 -6.07 18.33 1.01
C TRP A 121 -5.84 19.25 2.21
N ILE A 122 -5.16 18.78 3.26
CA ILE A 122 -4.82 19.63 4.41
C ILE A 122 -3.93 20.80 3.98
N GLU A 123 -2.93 20.54 3.15
CA GLU A 123 -2.08 21.59 2.58
C GLU A 123 -2.89 22.60 1.76
N ALA A 124 -3.81 22.14 0.90
CA ALA A 124 -4.68 23.02 0.13
C ALA A 124 -5.56 23.88 1.04
N MET A 125 -6.13 23.30 2.10
CA MET A 125 -6.90 24.03 3.11
C MET A 125 -6.07 25.08 3.85
N ASP A 126 -4.81 24.76 4.18
CA ASP A 126 -3.89 25.67 4.90
C ASP A 126 -3.39 26.82 3.99
N LYS A 127 -3.01 26.51 2.74
CA LYS A 127 -2.39 27.48 1.81
C LYS A 127 -3.39 28.31 1.00
N SER A 128 -4.53 27.74 0.59
CA SER A 128 -5.49 28.44 -0.31
C SER A 128 -6.58 29.22 0.43
N HIS A 129 -6.72 29.00 1.74
CA HIS A 129 -7.80 29.54 2.60
C HIS A 129 -9.23 29.36 2.04
N THR A 130 -9.41 28.50 1.03
CA THR A 130 -10.70 28.26 0.38
C THR A 130 -11.32 27.02 1.00
N PRO A 131 -12.50 27.12 1.64
CA PRO A 131 -13.13 25.98 2.28
C PRO A 131 -13.68 25.01 1.21
N ILE A 132 -12.89 23.99 0.88
CA ILE A 132 -13.31 22.90 0.00
C ILE A 132 -13.44 21.61 0.82
N SER A 133 -14.60 20.95 0.71
CA SER A 133 -14.78 19.66 1.38
C SER A 133 -13.84 18.61 0.78
N TYR A 134 -13.36 17.67 1.60
CA TYR A 134 -12.47 16.61 1.14
C TYR A 134 -13.00 15.84 -0.08
N PRO A 135 -14.30 15.45 -0.17
CA PRO A 135 -14.83 14.81 -1.38
C PRO A 135 -14.81 15.70 -2.63
N ALA A 136 -15.11 17.00 -2.48
CA ALA A 136 -15.07 17.93 -3.60
C ALA A 136 -13.63 18.15 -4.10
N TRP A 137 -12.68 18.27 -3.16
CA TRP A 137 -11.26 18.36 -3.49
C TRP A 137 -10.75 17.10 -4.18
N LEU A 138 -11.11 15.91 -3.68
CA LEU A 138 -10.75 14.64 -4.33
C LEU A 138 -11.29 14.55 -5.76
N TRP A 139 -12.53 14.99 -5.97
CA TRP A 139 -13.14 14.97 -7.30
C TRP A 139 -12.40 15.90 -8.27
N HIS A 140 -11.97 17.07 -7.79
CA HIS A 140 -11.14 17.99 -8.55
C HIS A 140 -9.76 17.37 -8.85
N GLU A 141 -9.08 16.83 -7.85
CA GLU A 141 -7.73 16.27 -7.98
C GLU A 141 -7.65 15.10 -8.96
N PHE A 142 -8.68 14.23 -8.96
CA PHE A 142 -8.76 13.09 -9.89
C PHE A 142 -9.60 13.36 -11.15
N SER A 143 -9.95 14.63 -11.41
CA SER A 143 -10.52 15.04 -12.69
C SER A 143 -9.46 15.02 -13.80
N PRO A 144 -9.85 15.07 -15.09
CA PRO A 144 -8.87 15.16 -16.18
C PRO A 144 -7.89 16.34 -16.05
N SER A 145 -8.34 17.48 -15.50
CA SER A 145 -7.47 18.64 -15.25
C SER A 145 -6.51 18.38 -14.09
N GLY A 146 -6.98 17.87 -12.95
CA GLY A 146 -6.10 17.55 -11.81
C GLY A 146 -5.06 16.47 -12.14
N ILE A 147 -5.44 15.46 -12.93
CA ILE A 147 -4.49 14.46 -13.44
C ILE A 147 -3.47 15.08 -14.40
N ALA A 148 -3.86 16.08 -15.20
CA ALA A 148 -2.95 16.79 -16.10
C ALA A 148 -1.94 17.66 -15.31
N ASP A 149 -2.34 18.21 -14.16
CA ASP A 149 -1.46 18.95 -13.25
C ASP A 149 -0.46 18.02 -12.52
N GLY A 150 -0.77 16.71 -12.49
CA GLY A 150 0.11 15.65 -12.02
C GLY A 150 -0.32 15.08 -10.68
N ILE A 151 -0.18 13.76 -10.51
CA ILE A 151 -0.56 13.09 -9.26
C ILE A 151 0.54 13.32 -8.21
N PRO A 152 0.25 13.98 -7.07
CA PRO A 152 1.24 14.19 -6.03
C PRO A 152 1.66 12.85 -5.44
N LEU A 153 2.97 12.58 -5.43
CA LEU A 153 3.54 11.38 -4.81
C LEU A 153 3.97 11.65 -3.36
N ASN A 154 4.27 12.91 -3.00
CA ASN A 154 4.89 13.30 -1.73
C ASN A 154 6.01 12.32 -1.36
N HIS A 155 6.11 11.87 -0.11
CA HIS A 155 7.17 10.93 0.30
C HIS A 155 7.18 9.62 -0.49
N LEU A 156 6.09 9.21 -1.14
CA LEU A 156 5.99 7.92 -1.83
C LEU A 156 6.83 7.84 -3.12
N TRP A 157 7.40 8.95 -3.61
CA TRP A 157 8.33 8.93 -4.74
C TRP A 157 9.43 7.90 -4.54
N PHE A 158 9.99 7.76 -3.32
CA PHE A 158 11.03 6.78 -3.04
C PHE A 158 10.57 5.33 -3.32
N VAL A 159 9.31 4.99 -2.99
CA VAL A 159 8.73 3.65 -3.25
C VAL A 159 8.58 3.40 -4.74
N LEU A 160 8.14 4.41 -5.50
CA LEU A 160 8.05 4.33 -6.96
C LEU A 160 9.43 4.07 -7.56
N TYR A 161 10.46 4.79 -7.11
CA TYR A 161 11.83 4.68 -7.62
C TYR A 161 12.41 3.29 -7.36
N ILE A 162 12.35 2.77 -6.13
CA ILE A 162 12.83 1.41 -5.84
C ILE A 162 12.04 0.33 -6.57
N THR A 163 10.78 0.60 -6.92
CA THR A 163 9.95 -0.31 -7.73
C THR A 163 10.49 -0.35 -9.16
N VAL A 164 10.65 0.80 -9.81
CA VAL A 164 11.20 0.92 -11.16
C VAL A 164 12.61 0.33 -11.22
N TYR A 165 13.50 0.69 -10.30
CA TYR A 165 14.88 0.19 -10.29
C TYR A 165 14.93 -1.33 -10.04
N SER A 166 14.02 -1.87 -9.22
CA SER A 166 13.90 -3.31 -9.07
C SER A 166 13.52 -3.99 -10.39
N PHE A 167 12.60 -3.42 -11.17
CA PHE A 167 12.23 -3.96 -12.48
C PHE A 167 13.34 -3.83 -13.52
N VAL A 168 14.10 -2.74 -13.52
CA VAL A 168 15.32 -2.60 -14.34
C VAL A 168 16.29 -3.74 -14.04
N VAL A 169 16.58 -4.00 -12.76
CA VAL A 169 17.45 -5.12 -12.37
C VAL A 169 16.85 -6.47 -12.74
N VAL A 170 15.54 -6.66 -12.59
CA VAL A 170 14.89 -7.91 -13.02
C VAL A 170 15.01 -8.14 -14.53
N ALA A 171 14.88 -7.08 -15.34
CA ALA A 171 15.12 -7.17 -16.77
C ALA A 171 16.58 -7.57 -17.08
N LEU A 172 17.55 -7.00 -16.35
CA LEU A 172 18.97 -7.36 -16.46
C LEU A 172 19.26 -8.80 -16.02
N LEU A 173 18.46 -9.39 -15.10
CA LEU A 173 18.62 -10.80 -14.70
C LEU A 173 18.37 -11.78 -15.86
N ASN A 174 17.68 -11.37 -16.93
CA ASN A 174 17.55 -12.19 -18.15
C ASN A 174 18.88 -12.28 -18.94
N ARG A 175 19.89 -11.49 -18.56
CA ARG A 175 21.25 -11.50 -19.11
C ARG A 175 22.25 -11.80 -17.97
N PRO A 176 22.25 -13.03 -17.39
CA PRO A 176 23.03 -13.34 -16.19
C PRO A 176 24.55 -13.11 -16.36
N GLY A 177 25.07 -13.23 -17.58
CA GLY A 177 26.47 -12.92 -17.90
C GLY A 177 26.87 -11.47 -17.62
N TRP A 178 25.96 -10.51 -17.82
CA TRP A 178 26.21 -9.09 -17.53
C TRP A 178 26.32 -8.84 -16.03
N ILE A 179 25.46 -9.47 -15.24
CA ILE A 179 25.50 -9.36 -13.78
C ILE A 179 26.76 -10.03 -13.24
N ALA A 180 27.09 -11.23 -13.71
CA ALA A 180 28.31 -11.92 -13.30
C ALA A 180 29.57 -11.11 -13.67
N TRP A 181 29.61 -10.51 -14.87
CA TRP A 181 30.68 -9.62 -15.29
C TRP A 181 30.77 -8.38 -14.39
N ALA A 182 29.65 -7.71 -14.11
CA ALA A 182 29.62 -6.52 -13.27
C ALA A 182 30.06 -6.83 -11.82
N GLU A 183 29.61 -7.96 -11.25
CA GLU A 183 30.06 -8.43 -9.94
C GLU A 183 31.56 -8.76 -9.94
N ALA A 184 32.08 -9.39 -10.99
CA ALA A 184 33.51 -9.69 -11.09
C ALA A 184 34.37 -8.41 -11.20
N LYS A 185 33.84 -7.34 -11.79
CA LYS A 185 34.55 -6.06 -11.96
C LYS A 185 34.45 -5.15 -10.76
N ILE A 186 33.31 -5.11 -10.05
CA ILE A 186 33.09 -4.15 -8.96
C ILE A 186 34.04 -4.39 -7.77
N GLY A 187 34.32 -5.65 -7.43
CA GLY A 187 35.21 -6.01 -6.31
C GLY A 187 36.62 -5.42 -6.49
N PRO A 188 37.32 -5.73 -7.60
CA PRO A 188 38.63 -5.14 -7.88
C PRO A 188 38.59 -3.63 -8.14
N ALA A 189 37.53 -3.11 -8.75
CA ALA A 189 37.43 -1.68 -9.06
C ALA A 189 37.29 -0.81 -7.80
N LEU A 190 36.60 -1.33 -6.76
CA LEU A 190 36.25 -0.59 -5.55
C LEU A 190 36.85 -1.19 -4.28
N SER A 191 38.04 -1.80 -4.36
CA SER A 191 38.79 -2.29 -3.19
C SER A 191 39.87 -1.31 -2.72
N GLY A 192 40.22 -1.41 -1.44
CA GLY A 192 41.17 -0.54 -0.77
C GLY A 192 40.73 0.92 -0.79
N TRP A 193 41.67 1.84 -0.95
CA TRP A 193 41.43 3.29 -0.94
C TRP A 193 40.44 3.74 -2.04
N ARG A 194 40.30 2.97 -3.12
CA ARG A 194 39.40 3.28 -4.24
C ARG A 194 37.93 3.30 -3.80
N LEU A 195 37.59 2.54 -2.76
CA LEU A 195 36.26 2.57 -2.15
C LEU A 195 35.89 3.95 -1.61
N LEU A 196 36.88 4.72 -1.13
CA LEU A 196 36.66 6.09 -0.64
C LEU A 196 36.54 7.08 -1.79
N VAL A 197 37.38 6.94 -2.81
CA VAL A 197 37.57 7.96 -3.85
C VAL A 197 36.57 7.84 -4.99
N PHE A 198 36.38 6.65 -5.57
CA PHE A 198 35.60 6.53 -6.81
C PHE A 198 34.11 6.79 -6.64
N PRO A 199 33.42 6.29 -5.59
CA PRO A 199 32.02 6.63 -5.39
C PRO A 199 31.83 8.10 -5.02
N ALA A 200 32.74 8.69 -4.23
CA ALA A 200 32.72 10.12 -3.94
C ALA A 200 32.89 10.95 -5.21
N LEU A 201 33.87 10.61 -6.06
CA LEU A 201 34.11 11.26 -7.34
C LEU A 201 32.90 11.14 -8.28
N TYR A 202 32.26 9.97 -8.32
CA TYR A 202 31.03 9.77 -9.08
C TYR A 202 29.92 10.72 -8.62
N LEU A 203 29.68 10.82 -7.31
CA LEU A 203 28.69 11.73 -6.74
C LEU A 203 29.03 13.20 -7.00
N MET A 204 30.31 13.57 -6.93
CA MET A 204 30.79 14.91 -7.31
C MET A 204 30.48 15.23 -8.77
N ILE A 205 30.80 14.33 -9.69
CA ILE A 205 30.57 14.51 -11.13
C ILE A 205 29.07 14.65 -11.40
N VAL A 206 28.26 13.72 -10.89
CA VAL A 206 26.80 13.74 -11.06
C VAL A 206 26.20 15.03 -10.50
N ARG A 207 26.67 15.50 -9.35
CA ARG A 207 26.17 16.72 -8.71
C ARG A 207 26.66 17.99 -9.39
N CYS A 208 27.88 18.05 -9.91
CA CYS A 208 28.36 19.22 -10.62
C CYS A 208 27.76 19.35 -12.03
N ILE A 209 27.47 18.22 -12.69
CA ILE A 209 26.99 18.21 -14.07
C ILE A 209 25.46 18.19 -14.13
N LEU A 210 24.79 17.28 -13.41
CA LEU A 210 23.35 17.07 -13.59
C LEU A 210 22.49 17.93 -12.66
N PHE A 211 22.91 18.17 -11.40
CA PHE A 211 22.09 18.94 -10.45
C PHE A 211 21.77 20.36 -10.93
N PRO A 212 22.69 21.14 -11.54
CA PRO A 212 22.37 22.50 -12.01
C PRO A 212 21.33 22.53 -13.15
N HIS A 213 21.24 21.47 -13.94
CA HIS A 213 20.35 21.40 -15.10
C HIS A 213 18.98 20.80 -14.77
N PHE A 214 18.96 19.77 -13.91
CA PHE A 214 17.75 18.99 -13.63
C PHE A 214 17.20 19.21 -12.22
N GLY A 215 18.02 19.65 -11.26
CA GLY A 215 17.61 19.77 -9.86
C GLY A 215 17.15 18.44 -9.25
N LEU A 216 16.28 18.53 -8.23
CA LEU A 216 15.55 17.40 -7.65
C LEU A 216 14.07 17.62 -7.93
N THR A 217 13.50 16.86 -8.87
CA THR A 217 12.10 17.06 -9.31
C THR A 217 11.15 16.04 -8.72
N ASN A 218 11.64 14.87 -8.31
CA ASN A 218 10.85 13.67 -7.97
C ASN A 218 9.94 13.19 -9.12
N ASN A 219 10.11 13.72 -10.34
CA ASN A 219 9.39 13.27 -11.53
C ASN A 219 10.15 12.13 -12.20
N ILE A 220 9.62 10.91 -12.10
CA ILE A 220 10.26 9.67 -12.58
C ILE A 220 10.72 9.69 -14.06
N VAL A 221 10.20 10.61 -14.89
CA VAL A 221 10.59 10.71 -16.31
C VAL A 221 11.71 11.73 -16.52
N TRP A 222 11.79 12.77 -15.68
CA TRP A 222 12.67 13.92 -15.90
C TRP A 222 13.74 14.13 -14.80
N ASP A 223 13.74 13.32 -13.75
CA ASP A 223 14.61 13.48 -12.58
C ASP A 223 16.03 12.90 -12.78
N TRP A 224 16.69 13.27 -13.88
CA TRP A 224 17.95 12.64 -14.35
C TRP A 224 19.08 12.68 -13.32
N TYR A 225 19.21 13.78 -12.56
CA TYR A 225 20.17 13.87 -11.46
C TYR A 225 19.87 12.82 -10.37
N ASN A 226 18.63 12.75 -9.92
CA ASN A 226 18.21 11.78 -8.92
C ASN A 226 18.34 10.34 -9.44
N HIS A 227 18.04 10.09 -10.71
CA HIS A 227 18.26 8.80 -11.35
C HIS A 227 19.73 8.38 -11.33
N ALA A 228 20.63 9.26 -11.75
CA ALA A 228 22.06 8.96 -11.74
C ALA A 228 22.54 8.59 -10.32
N GLN A 229 22.23 9.41 -9.32
CA GLN A 229 22.63 9.13 -7.95
C GLN A 229 21.96 7.88 -7.36
N SER A 230 20.63 7.80 -7.43
CA SER A 230 19.82 6.80 -6.71
C SER A 230 19.90 5.42 -7.36
N LEU A 231 19.90 5.35 -8.70
CA LEU A 231 20.09 4.08 -9.41
C LEU A 231 21.52 3.57 -9.23
N ALA A 232 22.54 4.43 -9.28
CA ALA A 232 23.93 4.01 -9.05
C ALA A 232 24.11 3.47 -7.63
N ALA A 233 23.57 4.14 -6.60
CA ALA A 233 23.61 3.64 -5.23
C ALA A 233 22.89 2.30 -5.09
N PHE A 234 21.71 2.15 -5.70
CA PHE A 234 20.95 0.90 -5.71
C PHE A 234 21.73 -0.24 -6.39
N LEU A 235 22.33 0.00 -7.56
CA LEU A 235 23.15 -0.98 -8.27
C LEU A 235 24.43 -1.32 -7.52
N PHE A 236 25.11 -0.33 -6.92
CA PHE A 236 26.27 -0.56 -6.06
C PHE A 236 25.90 -1.49 -4.90
N GLY A 237 24.81 -1.20 -4.18
CA GLY A 237 24.31 -2.06 -3.12
C GLY A 237 23.96 -3.47 -3.60
N PHE A 238 23.35 -3.61 -4.77
CA PHE A 238 23.04 -4.91 -5.38
C PHE A 238 24.31 -5.73 -5.69
N LEU A 239 25.33 -5.11 -6.28
CA LEU A 239 26.55 -5.78 -6.73
C LEU A 239 27.54 -6.03 -5.58
N ALA A 240 27.55 -5.19 -4.54
CA ALA A 240 28.49 -5.28 -3.42
C ALA A 240 28.20 -6.44 -2.46
N VAL A 241 26.99 -7.01 -2.46
CA VAL A 241 26.57 -8.05 -1.50
C VAL A 241 27.50 -9.26 -1.47
N ARG A 242 28.01 -9.71 -2.63
CA ARG A 242 28.90 -10.87 -2.73
C ARG A 242 30.38 -10.54 -2.56
N GLN A 243 30.72 -9.27 -2.34
CA GLN A 243 32.10 -8.78 -2.32
C GLN A 243 32.57 -8.54 -0.89
N GLU A 244 33.04 -9.58 -0.21
CA GLU A 244 33.48 -9.48 1.19
C GLU A 244 34.66 -8.51 1.37
N THR A 245 35.51 -8.36 0.35
CA THR A 245 36.58 -7.35 0.33
C THR A 245 36.04 -5.94 0.51
N ILE A 246 34.95 -5.58 -0.18
CA ILE A 246 34.32 -4.26 -0.05
C ILE A 246 33.80 -4.05 1.38
N TRP A 247 33.18 -5.05 1.98
CA TRP A 247 32.67 -4.97 3.36
C TRP A 247 33.79 -4.83 4.39
N ARG A 248 34.89 -5.56 4.19
CA ARG A 248 36.11 -5.40 5.01
C ARG A 248 36.72 -4.01 4.87
N ASP A 249 36.72 -3.44 3.67
CA ASP A 249 37.24 -2.09 3.44
C ASP A 249 36.33 -1.03 4.06
N PHE A 250 35.00 -1.17 4.02
CA PHE A 250 34.10 -0.31 4.80
C PHE A 250 34.44 -0.34 6.29
N GLN A 251 34.67 -1.52 6.86
CA GLN A 251 35.11 -1.62 8.26
C GLN A 251 36.47 -0.95 8.47
N ARG A 252 37.45 -1.19 7.59
CA ARG A 252 38.80 -0.62 7.68
C ARG A 252 38.78 0.90 7.66
N PHE A 253 38.00 1.51 6.76
CA PHE A 253 37.97 2.95 6.55
C PHE A 253 36.90 3.70 7.36
N ARG A 254 36.17 3.04 8.26
CA ARG A 254 35.10 3.65 9.07
C ARG A 254 35.51 4.95 9.78
N TRP A 255 36.73 5.00 10.34
CA TRP A 255 37.26 6.18 11.02
C TRP A 255 37.70 7.28 10.07
N VAL A 256 38.20 6.90 8.88
CA VAL A 256 38.53 7.87 7.82
C VAL A 256 37.24 8.52 7.31
N GLY A 257 36.21 7.72 7.04
CA GLY A 257 34.88 8.23 6.66
C GLY A 257 34.31 9.16 7.73
N LEU A 258 34.38 8.77 9.01
CA LEU A 258 33.92 9.61 10.11
C LEU A 258 34.71 10.92 10.22
N GLY A 259 36.04 10.86 10.09
CA GLY A 259 36.90 12.05 10.13
C GLY A 259 36.60 13.02 8.98
N VAL A 260 36.41 12.50 7.76
CA VAL A 260 36.03 13.31 6.60
C VAL A 260 34.64 13.92 6.80
N ALA A 261 33.65 13.17 7.28
CA ALA A 261 32.31 13.67 7.58
C ALA A 261 32.33 14.76 8.67
N ALA A 262 33.13 14.57 9.73
CA ALA A 262 33.27 15.53 10.83
C ALA A 262 33.85 16.88 10.38
N VAL A 263 34.60 16.92 9.27
CA VAL A 263 35.10 18.15 8.66
C VAL A 263 34.14 18.68 7.58
N ALA A 264 33.60 17.79 6.73
CA ALA A 264 32.73 18.16 5.62
C ALA A 264 31.40 18.77 6.09
N LEU A 265 30.81 18.25 7.16
CA LEU A 265 29.53 18.73 7.67
C LEU A 265 29.59 20.20 8.16
N PRO A 266 30.52 20.62 9.05
CA PRO A 266 30.67 22.03 9.41
C PRO A 266 30.97 22.92 8.21
N LEU A 267 31.83 22.49 7.29
CA LEU A 267 32.13 23.24 6.07
C LEU A 267 30.86 23.45 5.22
N MET A 268 30.05 22.42 5.08
CA MET A 268 28.76 22.48 4.37
C MET A 268 27.77 23.42 5.07
N MET A 269 27.69 23.40 6.40
CA MET A 269 26.86 24.32 7.19
C MET A 269 27.32 25.77 7.02
N LEU A 270 28.63 26.02 7.09
CA LEU A 270 29.22 27.35 6.85
C LEU A 270 28.93 27.86 5.43
N GLN A 271 29.00 26.98 4.43
CA GLN A 271 28.65 27.33 3.05
C GLN A 271 27.16 27.71 2.90
N VAL A 272 26.26 27.09 3.66
CA VAL A 272 24.82 27.41 3.65
C VAL A 272 24.49 28.67 4.44
N ALA A 273 25.19 28.93 5.55
CA ALA A 273 24.99 30.12 6.38
C ALA A 273 25.54 31.42 5.73
N HIS A 274 26.36 31.31 4.68
CA HIS A 274 27.04 32.47 4.09
C HIS A 274 26.07 33.40 3.30
N PRO A 275 26.00 34.71 3.60
CA PRO A 275 25.03 35.65 3.01
C PRO A 275 25.10 35.81 1.49
N GLY A 276 26.30 35.66 0.89
CA GLY A 276 26.53 35.77 -0.56
C GLY A 276 26.28 34.50 -1.38
N GLY A 277 25.39 33.61 -0.92
CA GLY A 277 25.23 32.19 -1.32
C GLY A 277 25.01 31.84 -2.80
N GLY A 278 25.16 32.78 -3.74
CA GLY A 278 25.03 32.55 -5.19
C GLY A 278 26.36 32.31 -5.94
N ALA A 279 27.50 32.89 -5.53
CA ALA A 279 28.70 32.95 -6.39
C ALA A 279 29.95 32.22 -5.86
N PHE A 280 30.12 32.04 -4.54
CA PHE A 280 31.38 31.49 -4.00
C PHE A 280 31.49 29.96 -3.99
N TRP A 281 30.41 29.19 -4.23
CA TRP A 281 30.52 27.72 -4.09
C TRP A 281 29.64 26.87 -5.03
N GLY A 282 29.35 27.26 -6.28
CA GLY A 282 28.63 26.38 -7.23
C GLY A 282 29.20 24.95 -7.28
N ILE A 283 30.40 24.80 -7.85
CA ILE A 283 31.10 23.50 -7.88
C ILE A 283 31.53 23.07 -6.48
N PRO A 284 32.23 23.88 -5.65
CA PRO A 284 32.83 23.28 -4.47
C PRO A 284 31.88 23.10 -3.27
N ARG A 285 30.67 23.70 -3.23
CA ARG A 285 29.59 23.22 -2.37
C ARG A 285 29.17 21.81 -2.78
N ASN A 286 28.98 21.59 -4.08
CA ASN A 286 28.62 20.27 -4.60
C ASN A 286 29.70 19.23 -4.28
N LEU A 287 30.98 19.61 -4.29
CA LEU A 287 32.07 18.74 -3.86
C LEU A 287 31.99 18.38 -2.37
N VAL A 288 31.82 19.37 -1.49
CA VAL A 288 31.72 19.14 -0.04
C VAL A 288 30.50 18.27 0.29
N VAL A 289 29.35 18.52 -0.33
CA VAL A 289 28.14 17.70 -0.09
C VAL A 289 28.35 16.26 -0.55
N ALA A 290 28.98 16.04 -1.71
CA ALA A 290 29.28 14.69 -2.19
C ALA A 290 30.30 13.95 -1.30
N LEU A 291 31.28 14.67 -0.75
CA LEU A 291 32.24 14.13 0.23
C LEU A 291 31.54 13.74 1.52
N ASP A 292 30.74 14.63 2.10
CA ASP A 292 29.91 14.35 3.29
C ASP A 292 29.04 13.11 3.03
N GLN A 293 28.30 13.13 1.94
CA GLN A 293 27.38 12.07 1.54
C GLN A 293 28.02 10.67 1.52
N TRP A 294 29.16 10.51 0.83
CA TRP A 294 29.82 9.21 0.75
C TRP A 294 30.57 8.84 2.02
N SER A 295 31.23 9.81 2.67
CA SER A 295 32.02 9.56 3.87
C SER A 295 31.15 9.11 5.06
N VAL A 296 29.96 9.69 5.21
CA VAL A 296 28.96 9.22 6.18
C VAL A 296 28.46 7.81 5.84
N ILE A 297 28.22 7.50 4.56
CA ILE A 297 27.83 6.14 4.13
C ILE A 297 28.92 5.12 4.47
N VAL A 298 30.20 5.46 4.21
CA VAL A 298 31.35 4.61 4.56
C VAL A 298 31.42 4.38 6.06
N ALA A 299 31.31 5.44 6.87
CA ALA A 299 31.33 5.34 8.32
C ALA A 299 30.16 4.48 8.83
N ALA A 300 28.94 4.76 8.38
CA ALA A 300 27.73 4.05 8.77
C ALA A 300 27.79 2.55 8.41
N LEU A 301 28.15 2.22 7.16
CA LEU A 301 28.31 0.81 6.74
C LEU A 301 29.45 0.13 7.48
N GLY A 302 30.57 0.83 7.72
CA GLY A 302 31.74 0.30 8.43
C GLY A 302 31.44 -0.03 9.89
N PHE A 303 30.82 0.90 10.64
CA PHE A 303 30.43 0.67 12.03
C PHE A 303 29.31 -0.36 12.16
N ALA A 304 28.30 -0.32 11.28
CA ALA A 304 27.24 -1.32 11.28
C ALA A 304 27.78 -2.72 10.96
N SER A 305 28.69 -2.85 9.98
CA SER A 305 29.28 -4.15 9.64
C SER A 305 30.17 -4.71 10.75
N LEU A 306 30.79 -3.85 11.56
CA LEU A 306 31.59 -4.25 12.72
C LEU A 306 30.70 -4.67 13.91
N TYR A 307 29.70 -3.86 14.27
CA TYR A 307 28.96 -4.03 15.54
C TYR A 307 27.57 -4.63 15.41
N LEU A 308 26.95 -4.58 14.22
CA LEU A 308 25.54 -4.94 14.04
C LEU A 308 25.34 -6.16 13.12
N ARG A 309 26.42 -6.66 12.50
CA ARG A 309 26.36 -7.76 11.52
C ARG A 309 25.79 -9.05 12.09
N ASN A 310 26.09 -9.34 13.35
CA ASN A 310 25.62 -10.52 14.06
C ASN A 310 24.59 -10.17 15.16
N THR A 311 24.16 -8.90 15.23
CA THR A 311 23.27 -8.43 16.30
C THR A 311 21.84 -8.65 15.91
N THR A 312 21.27 -9.73 16.46
CA THR A 312 19.90 -10.16 16.21
C THR A 312 19.09 -10.11 17.51
N GLY A 313 17.77 -9.94 17.41
CA GLY A 313 16.91 -9.89 18.59
C GLY A 313 15.45 -9.62 18.29
N PRO A 314 14.58 -9.66 19.32
CA PRO A 314 13.14 -9.43 19.17
C PRO A 314 12.86 -8.00 18.68
N VAL A 315 13.58 -7.00 19.16
CA VAL A 315 13.43 -5.60 18.75
C VAL A 315 13.71 -5.42 17.27
N GLN A 316 14.83 -5.95 16.77
CA GLN A 316 15.16 -5.87 15.35
C GLN A 316 14.13 -6.59 14.47
N THR A 317 13.65 -7.74 14.91
CA THR A 317 12.63 -8.52 14.19
C THR A 317 11.32 -7.74 14.09
N TYR A 318 10.87 -7.15 15.20
CA TYR A 318 9.69 -6.30 15.27
C TYR A 318 9.83 -5.06 14.37
N LEU A 319 10.91 -4.29 14.53
CA LEU A 319 11.14 -3.07 13.77
C LEU A 319 11.32 -3.35 12.28
N ASN A 320 11.93 -4.47 11.90
CA ASN A 320 12.04 -4.86 10.49
C ASN A 320 10.69 -5.14 9.83
N GLU A 321 9.73 -5.69 10.56
CA GLU A 321 8.36 -5.86 10.06
C GLU A 321 7.63 -4.50 10.02
N ALA A 322 7.84 -3.66 11.04
CA ALA A 322 7.13 -2.38 11.19
C ALA A 322 7.60 -1.26 10.26
N VAL A 323 8.90 -1.18 9.96
CA VAL A 323 9.54 0.01 9.38
C VAL A 323 8.89 0.51 8.10
N PHE A 324 8.43 -0.39 7.22
CA PHE A 324 7.78 0.02 5.98
C PHE A 324 6.38 0.61 6.20
N THR A 325 5.61 0.04 7.15
CA THR A 325 4.31 0.59 7.54
C THR A 325 4.47 1.95 8.22
N LEU A 326 5.47 2.10 9.11
CA LEU A 326 5.82 3.38 9.73
C LEU A 326 6.19 4.42 8.67
N TYR A 327 7.03 4.04 7.71
CA TYR A 327 7.37 4.90 6.58
C TYR A 327 6.14 5.34 5.77
N LEU A 328 5.16 4.47 5.54
CA LEU A 328 3.94 4.89 4.83
C LEU A 328 3.14 5.90 5.65
N ALA A 329 2.96 5.63 6.94
CA ALA A 329 2.08 6.41 7.82
C ALA A 329 2.65 7.76 8.27
N HIS A 330 3.96 7.85 8.51
CA HIS A 330 4.54 8.93 9.32
C HIS A 330 4.22 10.34 8.82
N GLN A 331 4.30 10.60 7.51
CA GLN A 331 4.10 11.95 6.99
C GLN A 331 2.63 12.37 7.07
N THR A 332 1.69 11.50 6.71
CA THR A 332 0.25 11.78 6.89
C THR A 332 -0.10 12.02 8.35
N VAL A 333 0.43 11.19 9.27
CA VAL A 333 0.22 11.37 10.71
C VAL A 333 0.78 12.71 11.18
N LEU A 334 2.00 13.07 10.74
CA LEU A 334 2.63 14.35 11.08
C LEU A 334 1.81 15.54 10.58
N VAL A 335 1.40 15.54 9.30
CA VAL A 335 0.60 16.63 8.70
C VAL A 335 -0.74 16.80 9.43
N CYS A 336 -1.42 15.70 9.74
CA CYS A 336 -2.65 15.76 10.55
C CYS A 336 -2.38 16.28 11.96
N ALA A 337 -1.31 15.80 12.61
CA ALA A 337 -0.96 16.17 13.97
C ALA A 337 -0.64 17.67 14.08
N ILE A 338 0.19 18.21 13.19
CA ILE A 338 0.54 19.63 13.23
C ILE A 338 -0.67 20.52 12.92
N TRP A 339 -1.50 20.15 11.96
CA TRP A 339 -2.71 20.90 11.63
C TRP A 339 -3.69 20.98 12.82
N LEU A 340 -3.80 19.91 13.61
CA LEU A 340 -4.66 19.86 14.81
C LEU A 340 -4.03 20.52 16.04
N ILE A 341 -2.70 20.44 16.20
CA ILE A 341 -1.98 20.94 17.39
C ILE A 341 -1.65 22.43 17.28
N ARG A 342 -1.31 22.92 16.07
CA ARG A 342 -0.89 24.31 15.81
C ARG A 342 -1.83 25.36 16.44
N PRO A 343 -3.18 25.24 16.37
CA PRO A 343 -4.09 26.23 16.96
C PRO A 343 -3.96 26.37 18.49
N ALA A 344 -3.42 25.37 19.19
CA ALA A 344 -3.21 25.43 20.63
C ALA A 344 -2.06 26.38 21.03
N GLY A 345 -1.27 26.88 20.08
CA GLY A 345 -0.21 27.86 20.35
C GLY A 345 0.86 27.35 21.32
N LEU A 346 1.13 26.04 21.32
CA LEU A 346 2.07 25.44 22.25
C LEU A 346 3.48 26.01 22.03
N PRO A 347 4.27 26.18 23.11
CA PRO A 347 5.66 26.56 22.95
C PRO A 347 6.49 25.45 22.28
N VAL A 348 7.50 25.82 21.49
CA VAL A 348 8.23 24.90 20.59
C VAL A 348 8.87 23.70 21.31
N TRP A 349 9.36 23.87 22.54
CA TRP A 349 9.96 22.80 23.34
C TRP A 349 8.94 21.78 23.87
N ILE A 350 7.64 22.08 23.76
CA ILE A 350 6.54 21.14 24.02
C ILE A 350 6.00 20.62 22.69
N GLU A 351 5.76 21.51 21.72
CA GLU A 351 5.17 21.17 20.43
C GLU A 351 6.05 20.17 19.65
N ALA A 352 7.35 20.44 19.50
CA ALA A 352 8.23 19.60 18.67
C ALA A 352 8.39 18.18 19.23
N PRO A 353 8.68 17.97 20.54
CA PRO A 353 8.67 16.63 21.11
C PRO A 353 7.30 15.94 21.02
N THR A 354 6.21 16.69 21.15
CA THR A 354 4.85 16.16 21.00
C THR A 354 4.62 15.66 19.57
N LEU A 355 5.00 16.42 18.55
CA LEU A 355 4.89 16.00 17.15
C LEU A 355 5.73 14.74 16.89
N ILE A 356 6.96 14.66 17.39
CA ILE A 356 7.79 13.44 17.30
C ILE A 356 7.06 12.25 17.95
N ALA A 357 6.56 12.42 19.17
CA ALA A 357 5.89 11.36 19.92
C ALA A 357 4.59 10.91 19.24
N VAL A 358 3.77 11.83 18.76
CA VAL A 358 2.52 11.55 18.03
C VAL A 358 2.81 10.88 16.69
N THR A 359 3.82 11.34 15.94
CA THR A 359 4.17 10.71 14.66
C THR A 359 4.70 9.29 14.84
N ILE A 360 5.62 9.07 15.79
CA ILE A 360 6.14 7.72 16.09
C ILE A 360 5.03 6.83 16.65
N GLY A 361 4.32 7.30 17.68
CA GLY A 361 3.26 6.58 18.37
C GLY A 361 2.08 6.26 17.46
N GLY A 362 1.61 7.23 16.68
CA GLY A 362 0.54 7.05 15.70
C GLY A 362 0.92 6.08 14.58
N SER A 363 2.16 6.16 14.07
CA SER A 363 2.65 5.21 13.06
C SER A 363 2.79 3.79 13.61
N LEU A 364 3.24 3.64 14.85
CA LEU A 364 3.30 2.35 15.56
C LEU A 364 1.91 1.78 15.83
N LEU A 365 0.96 2.63 16.25
CA LEU A 365 -0.44 2.25 16.46
C LEU A 365 -1.06 1.73 15.16
N ILE A 366 -0.86 2.45 14.04
CA ILE A 366 -1.30 1.99 12.72
C ILE A 366 -0.68 0.65 12.38
N TYR A 367 0.63 0.48 12.56
CA TYR A 367 1.29 -0.80 12.34
C TYR A 367 0.67 -1.92 13.20
N GLU A 368 0.42 -1.69 14.48
CA GLU A 368 -0.16 -2.67 15.39
C GLU A 368 -1.60 -3.03 15.01
N ILE A 369 -2.40 -2.09 14.51
CA ILE A 369 -3.74 -2.34 13.95
C ILE A 369 -3.63 -3.20 12.68
N VAL A 370 -2.81 -2.77 11.72
CA VAL A 370 -2.61 -3.44 10.42
C VAL A 370 -2.06 -4.85 10.62
N ARG A 371 -1.14 -5.04 11.57
CA ARG A 371 -0.55 -6.34 11.91
C ARG A 371 -1.61 -7.35 12.32
N ARG A 372 -2.65 -6.91 13.05
CA ARG A 372 -3.78 -7.72 13.52
C ARG A 372 -4.89 -7.89 12.48
N ALA A 373 -5.01 -6.98 11.51
CA ALA A 373 -6.06 -6.99 10.48
C ALA A 373 -5.57 -7.62 9.15
N PRO A 374 -5.88 -8.91 8.84
CA PRO A 374 -5.26 -9.62 7.73
C PRO A 374 -5.51 -9.00 6.34
N LEU A 375 -6.65 -8.31 6.18
CA LEU A 375 -7.05 -7.65 4.94
C LEU A 375 -6.23 -6.39 4.65
N LEU A 376 -5.78 -5.68 5.69
CA LEU A 376 -5.01 -4.45 5.55
C LEU A 376 -3.52 -4.72 5.31
N ARG A 377 -3.00 -5.87 5.74
CA ARG A 377 -1.58 -6.22 5.65
C ARG A 377 -0.97 -5.93 4.27
N PRO A 378 -1.55 -6.38 3.13
CA PRO A 378 -0.95 -6.12 1.81
C PRO A 378 -0.94 -4.63 1.43
N LEU A 379 -1.95 -3.85 1.83
CA LEU A 379 -2.05 -2.42 1.55
C LEU A 379 -0.97 -1.61 2.27
N TRP A 380 -0.46 -2.14 3.38
CA TRP A 380 0.59 -1.50 4.19
C TRP A 380 1.95 -2.19 4.06
N GLY A 381 2.10 -3.06 3.06
CA GLY A 381 3.34 -3.74 2.70
C GLY A 381 3.78 -4.85 3.65
N LEU A 382 2.88 -5.30 4.53
CA LEU A 382 3.08 -6.48 5.36
C LEU A 382 2.77 -7.75 4.57
N LYS A 383 3.53 -8.81 4.84
CA LYS A 383 3.25 -10.13 4.24
C LYS A 383 1.86 -10.60 4.65
N PRO A 384 1.04 -11.14 3.73
CA PRO A 384 -0.21 -11.80 4.09
C PRO A 384 0.03 -12.89 5.13
N LEU A 385 -0.90 -13.08 6.06
CA LEU A 385 -0.82 -14.22 6.98
C LEU A 385 -0.95 -15.53 6.17
N PRO A 386 -0.17 -16.57 6.53
CA PRO A 386 -0.31 -17.90 5.94
C PRO A 386 -1.79 -18.34 5.93
N GLY A 387 -2.31 -18.72 4.76
CA GLY A 387 -3.70 -19.17 4.60
C GLY A 387 -4.78 -18.06 4.53
N ARG A 388 -4.45 -16.77 4.68
CA ARG A 388 -5.45 -15.67 4.80
C ARG A 388 -5.19 -14.45 3.89
N GLY A 389 -4.53 -14.58 2.75
CA GLY A 389 -4.48 -13.51 1.75
C GLY A 389 -5.80 -13.39 0.96
N LEU A 390 -6.22 -12.16 0.64
CA LEU A 390 -7.43 -11.85 -0.16
C LEU A 390 -7.44 -12.65 -1.49
N PHE A 391 -6.26 -12.80 -2.12
CA PHE A 391 -6.07 -13.54 -3.37
C PHE A 391 -5.08 -14.72 -3.28
N SER A 392 -4.43 -14.96 -2.14
CA SER A 392 -3.37 -15.99 -2.03
C SER A 392 -3.89 -17.42 -2.21
N GLY A 393 -5.17 -17.65 -1.95
CA GLY A 393 -5.82 -18.94 -2.24
C GLY A 393 -6.30 -19.10 -3.69
N LEU A 394 -6.27 -18.05 -4.52
CA LEU A 394 -6.80 -18.12 -5.90
C LEU A 394 -5.75 -18.59 -6.92
N ALA A 395 -4.47 -18.68 -6.53
CA ALA A 395 -3.41 -18.94 -7.49
C ALA A 395 -3.21 -20.43 -7.83
N VAL A 396 -3.65 -21.38 -7.00
CA VAL A 396 -3.42 -22.83 -7.23
C VAL A 396 -4.55 -23.67 -6.61
N THR A 397 -5.80 -23.52 -7.06
CA THR A 397 -6.88 -24.42 -6.59
C THR A 397 -7.83 -24.81 -7.72
N ARG A 398 -8.29 -26.07 -7.70
CA ARG A 398 -9.27 -26.71 -8.61
C ARG A 398 -10.54 -25.89 -8.87
N TYR A 399 -10.83 -24.90 -8.02
CA TYR A 399 -12.03 -24.06 -8.06
C TYR A 399 -11.75 -22.56 -8.22
N ARG A 400 -10.59 -22.17 -8.78
CA ARG A 400 -10.17 -20.76 -8.97
C ARG A 400 -11.28 -19.86 -9.53
N ARG A 401 -11.87 -20.21 -10.68
CA ARG A 401 -12.92 -19.40 -11.33
C ARG A 401 -14.16 -19.22 -10.45
N ARG A 402 -14.59 -20.29 -9.79
CA ARG A 402 -15.76 -20.29 -8.87
C ARG A 402 -15.52 -19.38 -7.68
N ARG A 403 -14.29 -19.37 -7.15
CA ARG A 403 -13.90 -18.51 -6.04
C ARG A 403 -13.71 -17.04 -6.40
N ILE A 404 -13.34 -16.73 -7.65
CA ILE A 404 -13.34 -15.35 -8.14
C ILE A 404 -14.77 -14.81 -8.17
N LEU A 405 -15.72 -15.58 -8.72
CA LEU A 405 -17.14 -15.21 -8.77
C LEU A 405 -17.73 -15.00 -7.37
N LEU A 406 -17.42 -15.88 -6.41
CA LEU A 406 -17.81 -15.66 -5.00
C LEU A 406 -17.12 -14.44 -4.39
N GLY A 407 -15.87 -14.14 -4.78
CA GLY A 407 -15.18 -12.92 -4.37
C GLY A 407 -15.95 -11.67 -4.79
N ILE A 408 -16.49 -11.64 -6.01
CA ILE A 408 -17.38 -10.57 -6.48
C ILE A 408 -18.60 -10.43 -5.56
N GLY A 409 -19.19 -11.56 -5.12
CA GLY A 409 -20.31 -11.58 -4.17
C GLY A 409 -20.01 -11.05 -2.77
N VAL A 410 -18.73 -11.04 -2.35
CA VAL A 410 -18.31 -10.38 -1.10
C VAL A 410 -18.29 -8.87 -1.26
N PHE A 411 -17.89 -8.36 -2.43
CA PHE A 411 -17.76 -6.93 -2.67
C PHE A 411 -19.06 -6.25 -3.13
N ALA A 412 -19.96 -6.96 -3.81
CA ALA A 412 -21.19 -6.36 -4.35
C ALA A 412 -22.05 -5.66 -3.28
N PRO A 413 -22.29 -6.25 -2.08
CA PRO A 413 -23.01 -5.58 -0.99
C PRO A 413 -22.30 -4.35 -0.45
N LEU A 414 -20.96 -4.40 -0.35
CA LEU A 414 -20.17 -3.28 0.16
C LEU A 414 -20.21 -2.10 -0.80
N LEU A 415 -20.14 -2.38 -2.11
CA LEU A 415 -20.30 -1.36 -3.14
C LEU A 415 -21.70 -0.75 -3.08
N ALA A 416 -22.75 -1.58 -2.99
CA ALA A 416 -24.12 -1.09 -2.90
C ALA A 416 -24.32 -0.15 -1.69
N LEU A 417 -23.84 -0.56 -0.50
CA LEU A 417 -23.93 0.26 0.72
C LEU A 417 -23.10 1.56 0.62
N ALA A 418 -21.90 1.49 0.05
CA ALA A 418 -21.05 2.66 -0.15
C ALA A 418 -21.71 3.65 -1.13
N VAL A 419 -22.27 3.16 -2.23
CA VAL A 419 -22.99 3.96 -3.23
C VAL A 419 -24.20 4.65 -2.63
N VAL A 420 -25.00 3.92 -1.84
CA VAL A 420 -26.15 4.49 -1.12
C VAL A 420 -25.68 5.60 -0.18
N GLY A 421 -24.64 5.37 0.62
CA GLY A 421 -24.08 6.38 1.52
C GLY A 421 -23.59 7.62 0.77
N MET A 422 -22.85 7.44 -0.33
CA MET A 422 -22.39 8.54 -1.17
C MET A 422 -23.53 9.33 -1.81
N ALA A 423 -24.57 8.64 -2.29
CA ALA A 423 -25.74 9.27 -2.89
C ALA A 423 -26.55 10.09 -1.86
N ILE A 424 -26.68 9.59 -0.63
CA ILE A 424 -27.32 10.33 0.47
C ILE A 424 -26.52 11.60 0.79
N LEU A 425 -25.19 11.49 0.90
CA LEU A 425 -24.32 12.64 1.18
C LEU A 425 -24.35 13.67 0.04
N ALA A 426 -24.62 13.23 -1.20
CA ALA A 426 -24.74 14.08 -2.37
C ALA A 426 -26.14 14.68 -2.60
N TYR A 427 -27.11 14.42 -1.70
CA TYR A 427 -28.48 14.93 -1.79
C TYR A 427 -28.82 15.78 -0.54
N PRO A 428 -28.45 17.08 -0.52
CA PRO A 428 -28.78 17.99 0.56
C PRO A 428 -30.30 18.20 0.63
N GLY A 429 -30.94 17.61 1.64
CA GLY A 429 -32.40 17.63 1.79
C GLY A 429 -33.06 16.25 1.75
N PHE A 430 -32.29 15.17 1.54
CA PHE A 430 -32.82 13.82 1.58
C PHE A 430 -33.26 13.40 3.00
N ASP A 431 -34.56 13.17 3.19
CA ASP A 431 -35.15 12.72 4.45
C ASP A 431 -35.04 11.20 4.56
N ASN A 432 -34.19 10.75 5.48
CA ASN A 432 -33.96 9.32 5.68
C ASN A 432 -35.18 8.57 6.23
N ALA A 433 -36.11 9.24 6.90
CA ALA A 433 -37.30 8.59 7.43
C ALA A 433 -38.37 8.39 6.37
N ARG A 434 -38.50 9.34 5.43
CA ARG A 434 -39.69 9.45 4.57
C ARG A 434 -39.47 9.07 3.12
N GLN A 435 -38.25 9.24 2.60
CA GLN A 435 -37.96 9.01 1.19
C GLN A 435 -37.42 7.62 0.91
N TYR A 436 -37.76 7.11 -0.28
CA TYR A 436 -37.29 5.81 -0.74
C TYR A 436 -35.83 5.87 -1.22
N LEU A 437 -35.11 4.75 -1.14
CA LEU A 437 -33.75 4.61 -1.68
C LEU A 437 -33.70 4.91 -3.18
N SER A 438 -34.71 4.48 -3.93
CA SER A 438 -34.80 4.73 -5.37
C SER A 438 -34.87 6.21 -5.74
N GLU A 439 -35.31 7.09 -4.84
CA GLU A 439 -35.31 8.54 -5.09
C GLU A 439 -33.90 9.13 -5.17
N LEU A 440 -32.90 8.47 -4.58
CA LEU A 440 -31.49 8.86 -4.71
C LEU A 440 -31.00 8.81 -6.17
N GLY A 441 -31.59 7.92 -6.97
CA GLY A 441 -31.36 7.81 -8.41
C GLY A 441 -32.41 8.52 -9.27
N GLY A 442 -33.43 9.11 -8.65
CA GLY A 442 -34.60 9.68 -9.33
C GLY A 442 -34.43 11.15 -9.72
N ALA A 443 -35.45 11.69 -10.39
CA ALA A 443 -35.43 13.07 -10.92
C ALA A 443 -35.26 14.17 -9.85
N SER A 444 -35.61 13.88 -8.59
CA SER A 444 -35.45 14.82 -7.48
C SER A 444 -34.02 14.90 -6.94
N SER A 445 -33.17 13.91 -7.26
CA SER A 445 -31.78 13.88 -6.83
C SER A 445 -30.91 14.88 -7.60
N PRO A 446 -30.06 15.67 -6.93
CA PRO A 446 -29.10 16.55 -7.60
C PRO A 446 -28.05 15.79 -8.42
N MET A 447 -27.71 14.57 -7.99
CA MET A 447 -26.68 13.74 -8.62
C MET A 447 -27.15 12.28 -8.74
N PRO A 448 -28.18 12.00 -9.57
CA PRO A 448 -28.80 10.67 -9.66
C PRO A 448 -27.85 9.61 -10.21
N ARG A 449 -26.82 10.04 -10.95
CA ARG A 449 -25.81 9.17 -11.57
C ARG A 449 -24.97 8.40 -10.56
N ILE A 450 -24.71 8.94 -9.36
CA ILE A 450 -23.94 8.23 -8.32
C ILE A 450 -24.69 6.95 -7.93
N PHE A 451 -25.97 7.09 -7.60
CA PHE A 451 -26.82 5.96 -7.24
C PHE A 451 -27.02 5.01 -8.42
N ASN A 452 -27.42 5.53 -9.59
CA ASN A 452 -27.77 4.69 -10.74
C ASN A 452 -26.58 3.88 -11.25
N TRP A 453 -25.41 4.48 -11.47
CA TRP A 453 -24.23 3.72 -11.92
C TRP A 453 -23.71 2.75 -10.86
N GLY A 454 -23.72 3.16 -9.60
CA GLY A 454 -23.25 2.31 -8.52
C GLY A 454 -24.14 1.09 -8.29
N VAL A 455 -25.46 1.27 -8.33
CA VAL A 455 -26.43 0.17 -8.24
C VAL A 455 -26.41 -0.68 -9.53
N PHE A 456 -26.18 -0.10 -10.71
CA PHE A 456 -25.99 -0.85 -11.95
C PHE A 456 -24.83 -1.84 -11.83
N VAL A 457 -23.66 -1.34 -11.40
CA VAL A 457 -22.46 -2.17 -11.22
C VAL A 457 -22.70 -3.22 -10.14
N ALA A 458 -23.33 -2.85 -9.02
CA ALA A 458 -23.68 -3.81 -7.97
C ALA A 458 -24.63 -4.92 -8.46
N GLY A 459 -25.60 -4.58 -9.32
CA GLY A 459 -26.52 -5.53 -9.96
C GLY A 459 -25.79 -6.53 -10.86
N VAL A 460 -24.90 -6.05 -11.74
CA VAL A 460 -24.05 -6.90 -12.59
C VAL A 460 -23.17 -7.81 -11.73
N MET A 461 -22.57 -7.26 -10.67
CA MET A 461 -21.77 -8.03 -9.72
C MET A 461 -22.59 -9.11 -9.01
N ALA A 462 -23.83 -8.82 -8.62
CA ALA A 462 -24.74 -9.79 -8.02
C ALA A 462 -25.06 -10.96 -8.97
N GLY A 463 -25.23 -10.69 -10.27
CA GLY A 463 -25.40 -11.73 -11.28
C GLY A 463 -24.19 -12.66 -11.38
N PHE A 464 -22.98 -12.11 -11.47
CA PHE A 464 -21.75 -12.91 -11.46
C PHE A 464 -21.56 -13.69 -10.15
N ALA A 465 -21.89 -13.08 -9.01
CA ALA A 465 -21.88 -13.74 -7.71
C ALA A 465 -22.82 -14.95 -7.69
N GLY A 466 -24.01 -14.81 -8.27
CA GLY A 466 -24.99 -15.88 -8.45
C GLY A 466 -24.45 -17.11 -9.15
N VAL A 467 -23.77 -16.91 -10.28
CA VAL A 467 -23.07 -17.99 -11.00
C VAL A 467 -22.03 -18.64 -10.09
N GLY A 468 -21.31 -17.84 -9.29
CA GLY A 468 -20.39 -18.31 -8.26
C GLY A 468 -21.06 -19.22 -7.21
N PHE A 469 -22.20 -18.79 -6.66
CA PHE A 469 -23.00 -19.56 -5.71
C PHE A 469 -23.46 -20.90 -6.30
N GLY A 470 -24.06 -20.89 -7.49
CA GLY A 470 -24.54 -22.10 -8.13
C GLY A 470 -23.42 -23.10 -8.41
N LEU A 471 -22.30 -22.64 -8.97
CA LEU A 471 -21.14 -23.48 -9.22
C LEU A 471 -20.49 -24.00 -7.93
N ALA A 472 -20.57 -23.26 -6.82
CA ALA A 472 -20.06 -23.68 -5.53
C ALA A 472 -20.92 -24.80 -4.91
N VAL A 473 -22.24 -24.67 -4.96
CA VAL A 473 -23.17 -25.73 -4.52
C VAL A 473 -22.90 -27.02 -5.28
N ILE A 474 -22.83 -26.96 -6.61
CA ILE A 474 -22.54 -28.12 -7.47
C ILE A 474 -21.19 -28.74 -7.11
N ALA A 475 -20.18 -27.92 -6.81
CA ALA A 475 -18.86 -28.41 -6.42
C ALA A 475 -18.87 -29.21 -5.12
N ILE A 476 -19.66 -28.78 -4.14
CA ILE A 476 -19.59 -29.27 -2.76
C ILE A 476 -20.51 -30.48 -2.56
N THR A 477 -21.72 -30.45 -3.12
CA THR A 477 -22.75 -31.47 -2.86
C THR A 477 -23.23 -32.19 -4.11
N ARG A 478 -22.74 -31.82 -5.31
CA ARG A 478 -23.23 -32.30 -6.61
C ARG A 478 -24.74 -32.05 -6.84
N ALA A 479 -25.35 -31.14 -6.09
CA ALA A 479 -26.75 -30.77 -6.25
C ALA A 479 -26.93 -29.83 -7.47
N HIS A 480 -26.95 -30.42 -8.67
CA HIS A 480 -27.02 -29.69 -9.94
C HIS A 480 -28.25 -28.79 -10.07
N ILE A 481 -29.44 -29.31 -9.77
CA ILE A 481 -30.70 -28.59 -9.89
C ILE A 481 -30.72 -27.37 -8.96
N ALA A 482 -30.46 -27.58 -7.67
CA ALA A 482 -30.42 -26.50 -6.69
C ALA A 482 -29.35 -25.43 -7.01
N GLY A 483 -28.18 -25.87 -7.51
CA GLY A 483 -27.12 -24.96 -7.94
C GLY A 483 -27.52 -24.07 -9.12
N TRP A 484 -28.13 -24.64 -10.15
CA TRP A 484 -28.60 -23.86 -11.31
C TRP A 484 -29.74 -22.92 -10.95
N LEU A 485 -30.72 -23.38 -10.16
CA LEU A 485 -31.81 -22.52 -9.69
C LEU A 485 -31.29 -21.35 -8.84
N THR A 486 -30.30 -21.59 -7.98
CA THR A 486 -29.64 -20.52 -7.22
C THR A 486 -29.00 -19.50 -8.15
N ALA A 487 -28.27 -19.95 -9.17
CA ALA A 487 -27.63 -19.03 -10.13
C ALA A 487 -28.66 -18.21 -10.91
N ILE A 488 -29.74 -18.84 -11.38
CA ILE A 488 -30.83 -18.18 -12.13
C ILE A 488 -31.46 -17.08 -11.27
N VAL A 489 -31.80 -17.37 -10.01
CA VAL A 489 -32.43 -16.39 -9.11
C VAL A 489 -31.53 -15.16 -8.90
N PHE A 490 -30.24 -15.36 -8.67
CA PHE A 490 -29.30 -14.25 -8.52
C PHE A 490 -29.08 -13.47 -9.83
N VAL A 491 -29.05 -14.14 -10.98
CA VAL A 491 -28.91 -13.48 -12.28
C VAL A 491 -30.15 -12.63 -12.57
N LEU A 492 -31.36 -13.16 -12.35
CA LEU A 492 -32.60 -12.39 -12.47
C LEU A 492 -32.63 -11.20 -11.51
N ALA A 493 -32.20 -11.40 -10.26
CA ALA A 493 -32.16 -10.31 -9.29
C ALA A 493 -31.14 -9.22 -9.64
N GLY A 494 -29.93 -9.62 -10.05
CA GLY A 494 -28.90 -8.70 -10.52
C GLY A 494 -29.32 -7.94 -11.79
N THR A 495 -30.04 -8.61 -12.68
CA THR A 495 -30.61 -8.02 -13.90
C THR A 495 -31.70 -7.02 -13.56
N GLY A 496 -32.62 -7.36 -12.63
CA GLY A 496 -33.65 -6.44 -12.15
C GLY A 496 -33.07 -5.17 -11.54
N LEU A 497 -32.06 -5.32 -10.68
CA LEU A 497 -31.33 -4.18 -10.11
C LEU A 497 -30.66 -3.33 -11.21
N ALA A 498 -29.92 -3.94 -12.12
CA ALA A 498 -29.25 -3.20 -13.20
C ALA A 498 -30.24 -2.47 -14.11
N LEU A 499 -31.29 -3.16 -14.59
CA LEU A 499 -32.30 -2.56 -15.45
C LEU A 499 -33.08 -1.44 -14.77
N SER A 500 -33.36 -1.57 -13.46
CA SER A 500 -34.06 -0.50 -12.71
C SER A 500 -33.28 0.82 -12.69
N THR A 501 -31.96 0.79 -12.83
CA THR A 501 -31.13 2.01 -12.84
C THR A 501 -31.04 2.67 -14.21
N LEU A 502 -31.34 1.92 -15.27
CA LEU A 502 -31.45 2.47 -16.63
C LEU A 502 -32.75 3.26 -16.83
N PHE A 503 -33.76 2.99 -15.99
CA PHE A 503 -35.04 3.69 -15.95
C PHE A 503 -35.23 4.32 -14.57
N PRO A 504 -34.69 5.54 -14.33
CA PRO A 504 -34.78 6.21 -13.03
C PRO A 504 -36.21 6.36 -12.51
N TYR A 505 -36.38 6.28 -11.19
CA TYR A 505 -37.66 6.58 -10.55
C TYR A 505 -38.10 8.03 -10.87
N PRO A 506 -39.37 8.30 -11.22
CA PRO A 506 -40.55 7.44 -11.12
C PRO A 506 -40.98 6.71 -12.41
N ASP A 507 -40.09 6.48 -13.39
CA ASP A 507 -40.45 5.75 -14.62
C ASP A 507 -41.09 4.39 -14.28
N PRO A 508 -42.25 4.00 -14.85
CA PRO A 508 -42.88 2.71 -14.55
C PRO A 508 -41.97 1.50 -14.78
N ARG A 509 -41.02 1.59 -15.71
CA ARG A 509 -40.02 0.56 -15.99
C ARG A 509 -38.99 0.40 -14.87
N HIS A 510 -38.88 1.37 -13.96
CA HIS A 510 -38.07 1.23 -12.73
C HIS A 510 -38.49 -0.01 -11.92
N MET A 511 -39.76 -0.43 -12.03
CA MET A 511 -40.29 -1.61 -11.36
C MET A 511 -39.67 -2.95 -11.81
N TYR A 512 -38.77 -2.96 -12.81
CA TYR A 512 -37.90 -4.13 -13.05
C TYR A 512 -37.11 -4.56 -11.80
N ILE A 513 -36.93 -3.66 -10.82
CA ILE A 513 -36.36 -3.99 -9.51
C ILE A 513 -37.13 -5.10 -8.78
N ASN A 514 -38.42 -5.30 -9.07
CA ASN A 514 -39.23 -6.38 -8.50
C ASN A 514 -38.76 -7.77 -8.92
N MET A 515 -38.05 -7.90 -10.05
CA MET A 515 -37.36 -9.15 -10.41
C MET A 515 -36.30 -9.52 -9.36
N GLY A 516 -35.78 -8.52 -8.65
CA GLY A 516 -34.92 -8.63 -7.47
C GLY A 516 -35.55 -9.35 -6.29
N LEU A 517 -36.87 -9.32 -6.13
CA LEU A 517 -37.57 -9.95 -5.00
C LEU A 517 -37.41 -11.48 -4.98
N GLY A 518 -37.14 -12.10 -6.13
CA GLY A 518 -36.82 -13.53 -6.23
C GLY A 518 -35.61 -13.94 -5.38
N ILE A 519 -34.69 -13.01 -5.08
CA ILE A 519 -33.52 -13.26 -4.22
C ILE A 519 -33.92 -13.72 -2.81
N GLN A 520 -35.15 -13.43 -2.37
CA GLN A 520 -35.66 -13.89 -1.07
C GLN A 520 -35.76 -15.41 -0.96
N VAL A 521 -35.86 -16.12 -2.09
CA VAL A 521 -35.91 -17.58 -2.14
C VAL A 521 -34.48 -18.17 -2.19
N ALA A 522 -33.46 -17.37 -2.49
CA ALA A 522 -32.09 -17.84 -2.63
C ALA A 522 -31.51 -18.51 -1.37
N PRO A 523 -31.77 -18.04 -0.13
CA PRO A 523 -31.38 -18.74 1.08
C PRO A 523 -31.95 -20.17 1.16
N LEU A 524 -33.21 -20.39 0.75
CA LEU A 524 -33.84 -21.72 0.73
C LEU A 524 -33.20 -22.63 -0.32
N LEU A 525 -32.92 -22.10 -1.51
CA LEU A 525 -32.24 -22.85 -2.57
C LEU A 525 -30.81 -23.25 -2.17
N LEU A 526 -30.11 -22.38 -1.46
CA LEU A 526 -28.81 -22.68 -0.87
C LEU A 526 -28.93 -23.73 0.25
N LEU A 527 -29.94 -23.64 1.12
CA LEU A 527 -30.19 -24.64 2.17
C LEU A 527 -30.46 -26.03 1.57
N TRP A 528 -31.30 -26.08 0.53
CA TRP A 528 -31.60 -27.31 -0.20
C TRP A 528 -30.35 -27.87 -0.89
N GLY A 529 -29.63 -27.02 -1.64
CA GLY A 529 -28.41 -27.41 -2.34
C GLY A 529 -27.29 -27.88 -1.40
N LEU A 530 -27.24 -27.37 -0.16
CA LEU A 530 -26.22 -27.70 0.83
C LEU A 530 -26.71 -28.72 1.88
N ALA A 531 -27.90 -29.30 1.73
CA ALA A 531 -28.50 -30.20 2.72
C ALA A 531 -27.58 -31.37 3.09
N GLY A 532 -26.94 -31.99 2.09
CA GLY A 532 -26.01 -33.11 2.25
C GLY A 532 -24.66 -32.76 2.91
N SER A 533 -24.34 -31.48 3.12
CA SER A 533 -23.10 -31.05 3.75
C SER A 533 -23.26 -30.86 5.26
N ARG A 534 -22.57 -31.68 6.07
CA ARG A 534 -22.52 -31.54 7.54
C ARG A 534 -21.59 -30.40 7.99
N GLU A 535 -20.58 -30.08 7.19
CA GLU A 535 -19.53 -29.11 7.54
C GLU A 535 -19.95 -27.64 7.36
N LEU A 536 -21.15 -27.39 6.83
CA LEU A 536 -21.70 -26.04 6.63
C LEU A 536 -22.87 -25.72 7.58
N SER A 537 -22.98 -26.43 8.71
CA SER A 537 -24.07 -26.24 9.68
C SER A 537 -24.27 -24.79 10.14
N ARG A 538 -23.18 -24.06 10.41
CA ARG A 538 -23.23 -22.63 10.78
C ARG A 538 -23.77 -21.73 9.67
N LEU A 539 -23.36 -21.99 8.43
CA LEU A 539 -23.89 -21.25 7.27
C LEU A 539 -25.39 -21.55 7.09
N LYS A 540 -25.80 -22.81 7.26
CA LYS A 540 -27.21 -23.20 7.18
C LYS A 540 -28.05 -22.50 8.27
N ALA A 541 -27.59 -22.48 9.52
CA ALA A 541 -28.26 -21.75 10.60
C ALA A 541 -28.38 -20.24 10.29
N PHE A 542 -27.32 -19.64 9.77
CA PHE A 542 -27.33 -18.24 9.33
C PHE A 542 -28.34 -18.00 8.20
N LEU A 543 -28.39 -18.85 7.17
CA LEU A 543 -29.34 -18.74 6.07
C LEU A 543 -30.80 -18.92 6.52
N ILE A 544 -31.07 -19.80 7.49
CA ILE A 544 -32.39 -19.94 8.12
C ILE A 544 -32.78 -18.64 8.83
N GLY A 545 -31.88 -18.09 9.66
CA GLY A 545 -32.13 -16.84 10.36
C GLY A 545 -32.39 -15.67 9.42
N VAL A 546 -31.57 -15.53 8.37
CA VAL A 546 -31.76 -14.52 7.32
C VAL A 546 -33.11 -14.70 6.62
N PHE A 547 -33.47 -15.93 6.24
CA PHE A 547 -34.76 -16.19 5.61
C PHE A 547 -35.93 -15.80 6.52
N VAL A 548 -35.91 -16.19 7.80
CA VAL A 548 -36.95 -15.84 8.78
C VAL A 548 -37.07 -14.32 8.95
N VAL A 549 -35.94 -13.61 9.09
CA VAL A 549 -35.94 -12.15 9.22
C VAL A 549 -36.49 -11.50 7.94
N MET A 550 -36.07 -11.97 6.76
CA MET A 550 -36.56 -11.45 5.48
C MET A 550 -38.06 -11.69 5.32
N THR A 551 -38.56 -12.88 5.64
CA THR A 551 -39.99 -13.19 5.62
C THR A 551 -40.76 -12.29 6.59
N GLY A 552 -40.26 -12.12 7.82
CA GLY A 552 -40.87 -11.23 8.80
C GLY A 552 -40.95 -9.78 8.31
N LEU A 553 -39.85 -9.26 7.77
CA LEU A 553 -39.83 -7.92 7.19
C LEU A 553 -40.79 -7.79 6.00
N THR A 554 -40.84 -8.77 5.09
CA THR A 554 -41.78 -8.78 3.96
C THR A 554 -43.24 -8.79 4.44
N VAL A 555 -43.57 -9.59 5.45
CA VAL A 555 -44.93 -9.63 6.02
C VAL A 555 -45.32 -8.28 6.65
N MET A 556 -44.37 -7.62 7.34
CA MET A 556 -44.59 -6.30 7.95
C MET A 556 -44.71 -5.18 6.90
N THR A 557 -43.87 -5.20 5.85
CA THR A 557 -43.88 -4.17 4.80
C THR A 557 -45.07 -4.28 3.85
N TYR A 558 -45.61 -5.48 3.64
CA TYR A 558 -46.85 -5.70 2.87
C TYR A 558 -48.14 -5.49 3.69
N HIS A 559 -48.04 -4.98 4.92
CA HIS A 559 -49.17 -4.76 5.84
C HIS A 559 -50.03 -6.01 6.11
N LEU A 560 -49.45 -7.21 5.94
CA LEU A 560 -50.15 -8.46 6.21
C LEU A 560 -50.35 -8.69 7.71
N VAL A 561 -49.49 -8.06 8.54
CA VAL A 561 -49.53 -8.08 10.00
C VAL A 561 -49.17 -6.69 10.53
N LEU A 562 -49.91 -6.18 11.53
CA LEU A 562 -49.75 -4.84 12.14
C LEU A 562 -49.85 -3.68 11.11
N PRO A 563 -51.01 -3.48 10.46
CA PRO A 563 -51.22 -2.37 9.53
C PRO A 563 -50.93 -1.02 10.21
N GLY A 564 -50.15 -0.16 9.56
CA GLY A 564 -49.69 1.14 10.09
C GLY A 564 -48.26 1.17 10.63
N THR A 565 -47.61 0.00 10.82
CA THR A 565 -46.22 -0.10 11.28
C THR A 565 -45.23 0.54 10.29
N VAL A 566 -45.43 0.26 9.00
CA VAL A 566 -44.81 1.01 7.90
C VAL A 566 -45.81 2.06 7.45
N ASN A 567 -45.41 3.32 7.38
CA ASN A 567 -46.26 4.42 6.97
C ASN A 567 -45.41 5.54 6.33
N PRO A 568 -46.02 6.56 5.71
CA PRO A 568 -45.27 7.60 5.00
C PRO A 568 -44.25 8.36 5.85
N SER A 569 -44.37 8.33 7.19
CA SER A 569 -43.43 9.01 8.08
C SER A 569 -42.15 8.21 8.36
N ASN A 570 -42.14 6.90 8.10
CA ASN A 570 -41.03 6.01 8.47
C ASN A 570 -40.62 4.99 7.39
N VAL A 571 -41.25 5.03 6.21
CA VAL A 571 -41.05 4.06 5.12
C VAL A 571 -39.59 3.95 4.67
N GLY A 572 -38.84 5.06 4.67
CA GLY A 572 -37.43 5.06 4.29
C GLY A 572 -36.55 4.24 5.24
N TRP A 573 -36.84 4.25 6.55
CA TRP A 573 -36.10 3.43 7.51
C TRP A 573 -36.34 1.94 7.27
N TRP A 574 -37.61 1.57 7.05
CA TRP A 574 -37.99 0.19 6.75
C TRP A 574 -37.33 -0.32 5.47
N GLU A 575 -37.31 0.48 4.42
CA GLU A 575 -36.67 0.10 3.16
C GLU A 575 -35.15 -0.08 3.30
N ARG A 576 -34.46 0.74 4.09
CA ARG A 576 -33.02 0.55 4.35
C ARG A 576 -32.73 -0.70 5.16
N VAL A 577 -33.50 -0.97 6.20
CA VAL A 577 -33.38 -2.22 6.96
C VAL A 577 -33.62 -3.41 6.04
N TYR A 578 -34.65 -3.32 5.18
CA TYR A 578 -34.95 -4.33 4.18
C TYR A 578 -33.78 -4.55 3.21
N ALA A 579 -33.24 -3.48 2.61
CA ALA A 579 -32.12 -3.54 1.68
C ALA A 579 -30.84 -4.09 2.34
N LEU A 580 -30.53 -3.67 3.57
CA LEU A 580 -29.37 -4.15 4.33
C LEU A 580 -29.47 -5.65 4.58
N VAL A 581 -30.64 -6.12 5.00
CA VAL A 581 -30.88 -7.55 5.20
C VAL A 581 -30.80 -8.28 3.87
N LEU A 582 -31.52 -7.82 2.83
CA LEU A 582 -31.64 -8.44 1.51
C LEU A 582 -30.29 -8.64 0.80
N VAL A 583 -29.37 -7.68 0.94
CA VAL A 583 -28.08 -7.67 0.23
C VAL A 583 -26.93 -8.10 1.13
N GLY A 584 -26.97 -7.77 2.43
CA GLY A 584 -25.86 -7.98 3.36
C GLY A 584 -25.50 -9.46 3.58
N TRP A 585 -26.49 -10.36 3.59
CA TRP A 585 -26.25 -11.79 3.79
C TRP A 585 -25.43 -12.44 2.65
N VAL A 586 -25.56 -11.89 1.44
CA VAL A 586 -24.88 -12.40 0.24
C VAL A 586 -23.36 -12.41 0.44
N GLY A 587 -22.80 -11.34 0.99
CA GLY A 587 -21.36 -11.24 1.21
C GLY A 587 -20.85 -12.28 2.22
N ILE A 588 -21.61 -12.51 3.30
CA ILE A 588 -21.28 -13.50 4.34
C ILE A 588 -21.35 -14.92 3.75
N ALA A 589 -22.41 -15.23 3.00
CA ALA A 589 -22.58 -16.54 2.38
C ALA A 589 -21.51 -16.81 1.31
N ALA A 590 -21.16 -15.81 0.50
CA ALA A 590 -20.15 -15.92 -0.54
C ALA A 590 -18.76 -16.17 0.07
N TRP A 591 -18.42 -15.46 1.14
CA TRP A 591 -17.19 -15.66 1.89
C TRP A 591 -17.11 -17.08 2.50
N ALA A 592 -18.19 -17.53 3.13
CA ALA A 592 -18.26 -18.86 3.76
C ALA A 592 -18.07 -19.99 2.73
N LEU A 593 -18.76 -19.92 1.59
CA LEU A 593 -18.60 -20.90 0.50
C LEU A 593 -17.22 -20.81 -0.15
N GLY A 594 -16.68 -19.61 -0.33
CA GLY A 594 -15.35 -19.40 -0.90
C GLY A 594 -14.25 -19.97 -0.02
N ARG A 595 -14.43 -19.95 1.30
CA ARG A 595 -13.55 -20.62 2.28
C ARG A 595 -13.70 -22.13 2.21
N ARG A 596 -14.91 -22.66 2.04
CA ARG A 596 -15.14 -24.11 1.93
C ARG A 596 -14.55 -24.72 0.66
N LEU A 597 -14.72 -24.07 -0.48
CA LEU A 597 -14.10 -24.50 -1.75
C LEU A 597 -12.58 -24.51 -1.69
N ARG A 598 -11.97 -23.64 -0.87
CA ARG A 598 -10.53 -23.67 -0.62
C ARG A 598 -10.13 -24.96 0.10
N HIS A 599 -10.83 -25.30 1.17
CA HIS A 599 -10.58 -26.54 1.91
C HIS A 599 -10.75 -27.79 1.02
N HIS A 600 -11.82 -27.84 0.21
CA HIS A 600 -12.02 -28.95 -0.75
C HIS A 600 -10.93 -29.05 -1.83
N ALA A 601 -10.27 -27.95 -2.18
CA ALA A 601 -9.19 -27.96 -3.15
C ALA A 601 -7.83 -28.34 -2.53
N GLU A 602 -7.73 -28.30 -1.20
CA GLU A 602 -6.54 -28.66 -0.41
C GLU A 602 -6.64 -30.10 0.14
N SER A 603 -7.82 -30.72 0.11
CA SER A 603 -8.03 -32.14 0.38
C SER A 603 -7.69 -32.97 -0.88
N PRO A 604 -6.89 -34.06 -0.76
CA PRO A 604 -6.44 -34.87 -1.90
C PRO A 604 -7.56 -35.53 -2.70
#